data_AF-A0A842HHT5-F1
#
_entry.id   AF-A0A842HHT5-F1
#
_cell.length_a   1.000
_cell.length_b   1.000
_cell.length_c   1.000
_cell.angle_alpha   90.00
_cell.angle_beta   90.00
_cell.angle_gamma   90.00
#
_symmetry.space_group_name_H-M   'P 1'
#
loop_
_entity.id
_entity.type
_entity.pdbx_description
1 polymer ?
#
loop_
_entity_poly.entity_id
_entity_poly.type
_entity_poly.pdbx_seq_one_letter_code
_entity_poly.pdbx_strand_id
1 'polypeptide(L)'
;MPVHSSFLGTQYVTVPISTSIVLPNAVLVLQTPHSDKIFPYFELGAGGAFVSISGSDSANPSESGINHFNSDPDASDFVFAWQLKAGIKAEIFKNTYLFLEYRYLFIDPTSYTFGSTDYPGVHLPTTSWNVNLGRQEYNLFITDLQYKF
;
A
#
# COMPACT_ATOMS: atom_id res chain seq x y z
N MET A 1 -9.71 10.49 17.06
CA MET A 1 -11.01 11.12 17.38
C MET A 1 -12.01 9.99 17.50
N PRO A 2 -12.88 9.93 18.52
CA PRO A 2 -13.89 8.87 18.60
C PRO A 2 -14.80 8.94 17.37
N VAL A 3 -15.03 7.80 16.71
CA VAL A 3 -15.95 7.69 15.58
C VAL A 3 -17.38 7.85 16.11
N HIS A 4 -18.08 8.90 15.68
CA HIS A 4 -19.49 9.10 16.00
C HIS A 4 -20.35 8.40 14.93
N SER A 5 -21.17 7.45 15.35
CA SER A 5 -22.13 6.75 14.48
C SER A 5 -23.11 7.75 13.85
N SER A 6 -23.26 7.70 12.53
CA SER A 6 -24.23 8.50 11.78
C SER A 6 -25.53 7.73 11.47
N PHE A 7 -25.50 6.40 11.53
CA PHE A 7 -26.67 5.53 11.30
C PHE A 7 -26.68 4.30 12.24
N LEU A 8 -27.88 3.90 12.68
CA LEU A 8 -28.12 2.71 13.49
C LEU A 8 -27.84 1.43 12.69
N GLY A 9 -26.99 0.53 13.21
CA GLY A 9 -26.99 -0.89 12.84
C GLY A 9 -25.77 -1.46 12.12
N THR A 10 -24.68 -0.72 11.91
CA THR A 10 -23.43 -1.27 11.32
C THR A 10 -22.21 -0.93 12.17
N GLN A 11 -21.40 -1.94 12.50
CA GLN A 11 -20.08 -1.75 13.11
C GLN A 11 -19.19 -1.00 12.12
N TYR A 12 -18.55 0.08 12.57
CA TYR A 12 -17.63 0.86 11.76
C TYR A 12 -16.22 0.35 12.01
N VAL A 13 -15.58 -0.19 10.99
CA VAL A 13 -14.20 -0.67 11.05
C VAL A 13 -13.33 0.25 10.19
N THR A 14 -12.32 0.84 10.82
CA THR A 14 -11.30 1.66 10.18
C THR A 14 -9.94 1.02 10.40
N VAL A 15 -9.24 0.74 9.30
CA VAL A 15 -7.91 0.12 9.30
C VAL A 15 -6.98 0.99 8.45
N PRO A 16 -6.38 2.05 9.02
CA PRO A 16 -5.51 2.95 8.27
C PRO A 16 -4.21 2.24 7.88
N ILE A 17 -4.00 2.03 6.58
CA ILE A 17 -2.86 1.28 6.06
C ILE A 17 -1.83 2.25 5.46
N SER A 18 -0.56 2.04 5.81
CA SER A 18 0.60 2.66 5.18
C SER A 18 1.50 1.58 4.60
N THR A 19 2.01 1.82 3.39
CA THR A 19 2.83 0.84 2.66
C THR A 19 4.11 1.49 2.17
N SER A 20 5.25 0.90 2.52
CA SER A 20 6.58 1.27 2.01
C SER A 20 7.14 0.11 1.22
N ILE A 21 7.73 0.37 0.06
CA ILE A 21 8.25 -0.66 -0.84
C ILE A 21 9.69 -0.37 -1.24
N VAL A 22 10.50 -1.42 -1.28
CA VAL A 22 11.90 -1.36 -1.76
C VAL A 22 12.07 -2.45 -2.80
N LEU A 23 12.27 -2.02 -4.05
CA LEU A 23 12.33 -2.90 -5.23
C LEU A 23 13.60 -2.57 -6.03
N PRO A 24 14.64 -3.41 -6.02
CA PRO A 24 15.67 -3.35 -7.05
C PRO A 24 15.07 -3.66 -8.43
N ASN A 25 15.52 -2.92 -9.45
CA ASN A 25 14.95 -2.97 -10.80
C ASN A 25 16.00 -3.30 -11.85
N ALA A 26 15.59 -4.15 -12.81
CA ALA A 26 16.28 -4.35 -14.07
C ALA A 26 15.54 -3.57 -15.16
N VAL A 27 16.27 -2.75 -15.91
CA VAL A 27 15.71 -1.87 -16.94
C VAL A 27 16.26 -2.25 -18.32
N LEU A 28 15.36 -2.46 -19.28
CA LEU A 28 15.67 -2.70 -20.68
C LEU A 28 15.17 -1.52 -21.52
N VAL A 29 16.09 -0.78 -22.15
CA VAL A 29 15.76 0.31 -23.08
C VAL A 29 16.01 -0.16 -24.50
N LEU A 30 15.00 -0.03 -25.36
CA LEU A 30 15.07 -0.46 -26.75
C LEU A 30 15.43 0.73 -27.64
N GLN A 31 16.57 0.61 -28.33
CA GLN A 31 16.92 1.55 -29.39
C GLN A 31 16.15 1.18 -30.66
N THR A 32 15.51 2.17 -31.27
CA THR A 32 14.76 1.97 -32.52
C THR A 32 15.48 2.69 -33.66
N PRO A 33 15.51 2.14 -34.89
CA PRO A 33 16.13 2.82 -36.03
C PRO A 33 15.45 4.14 -36.43
N HIS A 34 14.25 4.40 -35.89
CA HIS A 34 13.38 5.49 -36.31
C HIS A 34 13.47 6.72 -35.37
N SER A 35 14.14 6.61 -34.23
CA SER A 35 14.26 7.72 -33.29
C SER A 35 15.48 7.60 -32.37
N ASP A 36 16.26 8.68 -32.33
CA ASP A 36 17.38 8.85 -31.40
C ASP A 36 16.97 9.58 -30.12
N LYS A 37 15.68 9.85 -29.94
CA LYS A 37 15.15 10.62 -28.80
C LYS A 37 14.06 9.91 -28.04
N ILE A 38 13.38 8.95 -28.66
CA ILE A 38 12.23 8.25 -28.09
C ILE A 38 12.54 6.77 -28.06
N PHE A 39 12.52 6.20 -26.86
CA PHE A 39 12.93 4.84 -26.60
C PHE A 39 11.84 4.12 -25.81
N PRO A 40 11.20 3.09 -26.40
CA PRO A 40 10.42 2.16 -25.61
C PRO A 40 11.31 1.51 -24.54
N TYR A 41 10.77 1.27 -23.35
CA TYR A 41 11.49 0.55 -22.30
C TYR A 41 10.56 -0.33 -21.47
N PHE A 42 11.18 -1.30 -20.82
CA PHE A 42 10.55 -2.23 -19.88
C PHE A 42 11.38 -2.30 -18.61
N GLU A 43 10.71 -2.42 -17.48
CA GLU A 43 11.32 -2.59 -16.16
C GLU A 43 10.65 -3.76 -15.43
N LEU A 44 11.47 -4.57 -14.76
CA LEU A 44 11.03 -5.60 -13.84
C LEU A 44 11.73 -5.35 -12.50
N GLY A 45 10.95 -5.36 -11.42
CA GLY A 45 11.48 -5.24 -10.06
C GLY A 45 10.88 -6.26 -9.12
N ALA A 46 11.66 -6.72 -8.15
CA ALA A 46 11.20 -7.62 -7.11
C ALA A 46 11.97 -7.37 -5.81
N GLY A 47 11.28 -7.40 -4.68
CA GLY A 47 11.84 -7.05 -3.38
C GLY A 47 10.80 -7.21 -2.27
N GLY A 48 10.75 -6.24 -1.36
CA GLY A 48 9.89 -6.30 -0.19
C GLY A 48 9.00 -5.09 -0.01
N ALA A 49 7.87 -5.31 0.63
CA ALA A 49 6.93 -4.30 1.09
C ALA A 49 6.78 -4.40 2.60
N PHE A 50 6.92 -3.27 3.28
CA PHE A 50 6.54 -3.09 4.68
C PHE A 50 5.16 -2.45 4.73
N VAL A 51 4.18 -3.18 5.27
CA VAL A 51 2.79 -2.75 5.37
C VAL A 51 2.43 -2.60 6.84
N SER A 52 2.09 -1.40 7.26
CA SER A 52 1.73 -1.08 8.63
C SER A 52 0.31 -0.56 8.74
N ILE A 53 -0.37 -0.95 9.80
CA ILE A 53 -1.66 -0.44 10.24
C ILE A 53 -1.43 0.36 11.51
N SER A 54 -2.01 1.56 11.60
CA SER A 54 -1.88 2.40 12.78
C SER A 54 -3.21 3.02 13.19
N GLY A 55 -3.55 2.91 14.46
CA GLY A 55 -4.76 3.46 15.04
C GLY A 55 -6.02 2.80 14.49
N SER A 56 -6.03 1.47 14.35
CA SER A 56 -7.26 0.78 13.94
C SER A 56 -8.39 1.00 14.95
N ASP A 57 -9.60 1.14 14.42
CA ASP A 57 -10.81 1.41 15.20
C ASP A 57 -11.93 0.49 14.74
N SER A 58 -12.57 -0.19 15.67
CA SER A 58 -13.78 -0.96 15.43
C SER A 58 -14.84 -0.53 16.44
N ALA A 59 -15.73 0.36 16.02
CA ALA A 59 -16.76 0.93 16.88
C ALA A 59 -18.15 0.38 16.53
N ASN A 60 -18.82 -0.20 17.51
CA ASN A 60 -20.21 -0.66 17.37
C ASN A 60 -21.18 0.46 17.81
N PRO A 61 -22.18 0.84 16.99
CA PRO A 61 -23.18 1.84 17.37
C PRO A 61 -23.94 1.52 18.66
N SER A 62 -24.11 0.24 19.03
CA SER A 62 -24.75 -0.13 20.30
C SER A 62 -23.82 -0.01 21.51
N GLU A 63 -22.52 0.21 21.30
CA GLU A 63 -21.46 0.29 22.32
C GLU A 63 -20.61 1.54 22.09
N SER A 64 -21.28 2.70 22.11
CA SER A 64 -20.65 4.00 21.86
C SER A 64 -19.41 4.22 22.73
N GLY A 65 -18.27 4.50 22.09
CA GLY A 65 -17.00 4.79 22.75
C GLY A 65 -16.11 3.56 23.02
N ILE A 66 -16.57 2.36 22.66
CA ILE A 66 -15.77 1.13 22.73
C ILE A 66 -15.11 0.90 21.37
N ASN A 67 -13.77 0.93 21.35
CA ASN A 67 -12.98 0.44 20.22
C ASN A 67 -12.62 -1.03 20.48
N HIS A 68 -13.10 -1.94 19.64
CA HIS A 68 -12.84 -3.37 19.83
C HIS A 68 -11.39 -3.80 19.56
N PHE A 69 -10.52 -2.90 19.07
CA PHE A 69 -9.07 -3.09 18.87
C PHE A 69 -8.19 -2.36 19.90
N ASN A 70 -8.76 -1.88 21.02
CA ASN A 70 -8.07 -0.91 21.89
C ASN A 70 -6.78 -1.39 22.58
N SER A 71 -6.61 -2.69 22.83
CA SER A 71 -5.42 -3.18 23.55
C SER A 71 -4.17 -3.27 22.68
N ASP A 72 -4.32 -3.37 21.36
CA ASP A 72 -3.23 -3.30 20.39
C ASP A 72 -3.80 -2.92 19.00
N PRO A 73 -3.95 -1.61 18.71
CA PRO A 73 -4.59 -1.13 17.49
C PRO A 73 -3.62 -1.00 16.31
N ASP A 74 -2.34 -1.28 16.52
CA ASP A 74 -1.27 -1.13 15.54
C ASP A 74 -0.71 -2.50 15.14
N ALA A 75 -0.38 -2.69 13.87
CA ALA A 75 0.21 -3.95 13.41
C ALA A 75 1.09 -3.71 12.18
N SER A 76 2.09 -4.54 11.94
CA SER A 76 2.93 -4.41 10.75
C SER A 76 3.45 -5.75 10.26
N ASP A 77 3.66 -5.86 8.96
CA ASP A 77 4.16 -7.07 8.31
C ASP A 77 5.12 -6.70 7.17
N PHE A 78 6.07 -7.60 6.88
CA PHE A 78 7.00 -7.46 5.77
C PHE A 78 6.82 -8.63 4.81
N VAL A 79 6.40 -8.32 3.59
CA VAL A 79 6.02 -9.31 2.58
C VAL A 79 6.73 -9.07 1.27
N PHE A 80 6.71 -10.08 0.41
CA PHE A 80 7.27 -9.97 -0.92
C PHE A 80 6.43 -9.05 -1.80
N ALA A 81 7.10 -8.32 -2.69
CA ALA A 81 6.47 -7.46 -3.67
C ALA A 81 7.24 -7.49 -4.98
N TRP A 82 6.53 -7.33 -6.09
CA TRP A 82 7.14 -7.22 -7.41
C TRP A 82 6.38 -6.23 -8.27
N GLN A 83 7.05 -5.72 -9.31
CA GLN A 83 6.49 -4.80 -10.26
C GLN A 83 6.92 -5.08 -11.68
N LEU A 84 6.04 -4.72 -12.60
CA LEU A 84 6.33 -4.60 -14.03
C LEU A 84 6.05 -3.17 -14.44
N LYS A 85 6.95 -2.59 -15.22
CA LYS A 85 6.71 -1.30 -15.87
C LYS A 85 7.00 -1.39 -17.37
N ALA A 86 6.21 -0.66 -18.13
CA ALA A 86 6.41 -0.49 -19.56
C ALA A 86 6.06 0.95 -19.93
N GLY A 87 6.87 1.54 -20.80
CA GLY A 87 6.68 2.94 -21.12
C GLY A 87 7.58 3.47 -22.21
N ILE A 88 7.60 4.78 -22.30
CA ILE A 88 8.41 5.54 -23.23
C ILE A 88 9.35 6.43 -22.44
N LYS A 89 10.65 6.35 -22.77
CA LYS A 89 11.69 7.28 -22.37
C LYS A 89 11.92 8.28 -23.52
N ALA A 90 11.77 9.57 -23.27
CA ALA A 90 11.94 10.63 -24.26
C ALA A 90 13.01 11.63 -23.82
N GLU A 91 14.00 11.92 -24.66
CA GLU A 91 14.93 13.03 -24.45
C GLU A 91 14.22 14.35 -24.75
N ILE A 92 13.97 15.15 -23.70
CA ILE A 92 13.27 16.44 -23.83
C ILE A 92 14.25 17.61 -23.95
N PHE A 93 15.40 17.50 -23.28
CA PHE A 93 16.53 18.41 -23.38
C PHE A 93 17.80 17.57 -23.38
N LYS A 94 18.92 18.19 -23.77
CA LYS A 94 20.23 17.55 -23.66
C LYS A 94 20.42 17.03 -22.23
N ASN A 95 20.77 15.74 -22.09
CA ASN A 95 20.97 15.03 -20.82
C ASN A 95 19.72 14.87 -19.94
N THR A 96 18.53 15.27 -20.39
CA THR A 96 17.29 15.21 -19.61
C THR A 96 16.24 14.35 -20.31
N TYR A 97 15.76 13.33 -19.61
CA TYR A 97 14.82 12.36 -20.13
C TYR A 97 13.54 12.36 -19.31
N LEU A 98 12.39 12.44 -20.00
CA LEU A 98 11.08 12.22 -19.43
C LEU A 98 10.69 10.75 -19.63
N PHE A 99 10.11 10.15 -18.60
CA PHE A 99 9.51 8.82 -18.68
C PHE A 99 8.00 8.95 -18.53
N LEU A 100 7.28 8.21 -19.37
CA LEU A 100 5.83 8.03 -19.28
C LEU A 100 5.56 6.53 -19.24
N GLU A 101 5.03 6.05 -18.12
CA GLU A 101 5.00 4.62 -17.83
C GLU A 101 3.67 4.14 -17.26
N TYR A 102 3.33 2.92 -17.64
CA TYR A 102 2.36 2.09 -16.95
C TYR A 102 3.10 1.17 -15.99
N ARG A 103 2.65 1.13 -14.74
CA ARG A 103 3.20 0.26 -13.69
C ARG A 103 2.12 -0.65 -13.15
N TYR A 104 2.40 -1.94 -13.17
CA TYR A 104 1.70 -2.95 -12.38
C TYR A 104 2.52 -3.24 -11.13
N LEU A 105 1.93 -3.10 -9.95
CA LEU A 105 2.56 -3.40 -8.67
C LEU A 105 1.74 -4.46 -7.94
N PHE A 106 2.45 -5.47 -7.43
CA PHE A 106 1.90 -6.56 -6.67
C PHE A 106 2.55 -6.61 -5.29
N ILE A 107 1.74 -6.83 -4.26
CA ILE A 107 2.18 -7.05 -2.89
C ILE A 107 1.46 -8.29 -2.35
N ASP A 108 2.24 -9.22 -1.78
CA ASP A 108 1.68 -10.44 -1.20
C ASP A 108 0.71 -10.15 -0.04
N PRO A 109 -0.19 -11.09 0.30
CA PRO A 109 -1.10 -10.95 1.42
C PRO A 109 -0.36 -10.75 2.75
N THR A 110 -0.95 -9.96 3.65
CA THR A 110 -0.45 -9.74 5.01
C THR A 110 -1.45 -10.22 6.05
N SER A 111 -0.95 -10.69 7.19
CA SER A 111 -1.77 -11.22 8.28
C SER A 111 -1.42 -10.54 9.59
N TYR A 112 -2.43 -10.00 10.27
CA TYR A 112 -2.28 -9.26 11.51
C TYR A 112 -3.12 -9.86 12.62
N THR A 113 -2.60 -9.80 13.85
CA THR A 113 -3.33 -10.14 15.06
C THR A 113 -3.50 -8.87 15.88
N PHE A 114 -4.72 -8.36 15.97
CA PHE A 114 -5.07 -7.26 16.86
C PHE A 114 -5.44 -7.78 18.25
N GLY A 115 -5.21 -6.94 19.25
CA GLY A 115 -5.54 -7.23 20.64
C GLY A 115 -7.05 -7.42 20.88
N SER A 116 -7.39 -7.95 22.05
CA SER A 116 -8.77 -8.02 22.52
C SER A 116 -9.33 -6.63 22.83
N THR A 117 -10.65 -6.51 22.88
CA THR A 117 -11.27 -5.37 23.57
C THR A 117 -10.96 -5.46 25.06
N ASP A 118 -10.40 -4.43 25.68
CA ASP A 118 -10.08 -4.38 27.11
C ASP A 118 -10.49 -3.04 27.73
N TYR A 119 -11.71 -2.98 28.27
CA TYR A 119 -12.17 -1.86 29.07
C TYR A 119 -12.65 -2.38 30.44
N PRO A 120 -11.75 -2.50 31.44
CA PRO A 120 -12.08 -3.09 32.73
C PRO A 120 -13.28 -2.42 33.41
N GLY A 121 -14.28 -3.21 33.79
CA GLY A 121 -15.50 -2.73 34.46
C GLY A 121 -16.50 -2.01 33.54
N VAL A 122 -16.20 -1.85 32.25
CA VAL A 122 -17.06 -1.18 31.26
C VAL A 122 -17.52 -2.16 30.16
N HIS A 123 -16.64 -3.07 29.72
CA HIS A 123 -16.93 -4.03 28.66
C HIS A 123 -16.21 -5.36 28.93
N LEU A 124 -16.84 -6.49 28.57
CA LEU A 124 -16.22 -7.81 28.71
C LEU A 124 -15.13 -8.01 27.66
N PRO A 125 -14.00 -8.65 27.99
CA PRO A 125 -12.94 -8.82 27.00
C PRO A 125 -13.38 -9.75 25.85
N THR A 126 -13.03 -9.38 24.63
CA THR A 126 -13.21 -10.23 23.45
C THR A 126 -11.99 -11.12 23.22
N THR A 127 -12.06 -12.03 22.25
CA THR A 127 -10.85 -12.66 21.71
C THR A 127 -10.05 -11.66 20.87
N SER A 128 -8.77 -11.97 20.64
CA SER A 128 -7.95 -11.30 19.62
C SER A 128 -8.58 -11.45 18.24
N TRP A 129 -8.28 -10.49 17.36
CA TRP A 129 -8.81 -10.44 16.00
C TRP A 129 -7.72 -10.76 14.99
N ASN A 130 -7.94 -11.76 14.15
CA ASN A 130 -7.06 -12.04 13.02
C ASN A 130 -7.60 -11.34 11.78
N VAL A 131 -6.85 -10.37 11.25
CA VAL A 131 -7.21 -9.62 10.06
C VAL A 131 -6.22 -9.97 8.96
N ASN A 132 -6.74 -10.52 7.87
CA ASN A 132 -5.95 -10.80 6.67
C ASN A 132 -6.25 -9.72 5.64
N LEU A 133 -5.23 -8.95 5.26
CA LEU A 133 -5.32 -8.16 4.05
C LEU A 133 -4.94 -9.07 2.89
N GLY A 134 -5.88 -9.23 1.97
CA GLY A 134 -5.63 -9.95 0.74
C GLY A 134 -4.48 -9.32 -0.05
N ARG A 135 -4.05 -10.03 -1.08
CA ARG A 135 -3.11 -9.51 -2.07
C ARG A 135 -3.53 -8.13 -2.55
N GLN A 136 -2.57 -7.22 -2.65
CA GLN A 136 -2.78 -5.87 -3.16
C GLN A 136 -2.20 -5.77 -4.58
N GLU A 137 -3.03 -5.35 -5.52
CA GLU A 137 -2.66 -5.17 -6.93
C GLU A 137 -3.00 -3.74 -7.35
N TYR A 138 -2.00 -3.03 -7.89
CA TYR A 138 -2.15 -1.63 -8.29
C TYR A 138 -1.78 -1.45 -9.76
N ASN A 139 -2.60 -0.69 -10.47
CA ASN A 139 -2.36 -0.25 -11.83
C ASN A 139 -2.17 1.27 -11.80
N LEU A 140 -0.98 1.74 -12.20
CA LEU A 140 -0.56 3.14 -12.04
C LEU A 140 -0.07 3.68 -13.37
N PHE A 141 -0.37 4.96 -13.63
CA PHE A 141 0.30 5.76 -14.66
C PHE A 141 1.25 6.72 -13.95
N ILE A 142 2.52 6.69 -14.34
CA ILE A 142 3.59 7.44 -13.69
C ILE A 142 4.33 8.27 -14.73
N THR A 143 4.80 9.45 -14.30
CA THR A 143 5.72 10.26 -15.07
C THR A 143 6.94 10.60 -14.23
N ASP A 144 8.13 10.34 -14.78
CA ASP A 144 9.40 10.56 -14.07
C ASP A 144 10.35 11.42 -14.91
N LEU A 145 11.30 12.07 -14.23
CA LEU A 145 12.35 12.86 -14.85
C LEU A 145 13.72 12.30 -14.46
N GLN A 146 14.58 12.06 -15.46
CA GLN A 146 15.96 11.63 -15.27
C GLN A 146 16.92 12.67 -15.84
N TYR A 147 17.93 13.03 -15.06
CA TYR A 147 19.08 13.80 -15.52
C TYR A 147 20.32 12.92 -15.57
N LYS A 148 21.04 12.93 -16.70
CA LYS A 148 22.30 12.22 -16.91
C LYS A 148 23.46 13.19 -16.72
N PHE A 149 24.21 13.05 -15.62
CA PHE A 149 25.41 13.86 -15.35
C PHE A 149 26.55 13.55 -16.33
#